data_AF-A0A497D1K1-F1
#
_entry.id   AF-A0A497D1K1-F1
#
_cell.length_a   1.000
_cell.length_b   1.000
_cell.length_c   1.000
_cell.angle_alpha   90.00
_cell.angle_beta   90.00
_cell.angle_gamma   90.00
#
_symmetry.space_group_name_H-M   'P 1'
#
loop_
_entity.id
_entity.type
_entity.pdbx_description
1 polymer ?
#
loop_
_entity_poly.entity_id
_entity_poly.type
_entity_poly.pdbx_seq_one_letter_code
_entity_poly.pdbx_strand_id
1 'polypeptide(L)'
;MDTYITQIGVTTGDVILEFSYLVAAIMFVIGLKFMSHPETARKGNIWAAVGMGLAMVTTLFLHSENGHTISLTNGIVVVAAIVFGSILGIIIARRVKMTAMPQLVSLFNATGGAASALVALMEYSNPENSSALVTLLGLIIGTIAFSGSMVAYGKLDGKVGDIFAKWTTYFNLFLLFVIAALTIYLLAFDHDPATQTTLSYVLLVLALIYGVMFVMPIGGADMPVVISLLNSLTGIAAAMAGFIYHNQAMILGGIFVGSAGAILTLLMCKAMNRSLLNVIIGAFGGGGAGADKEHGAVKEITLSDASVLLAYSQKVVIVPGYGLAVAQAQFAANELVQLLESKGVEVKFAIHPVAGRMPGHMNVLLAEADVPYTKLVEMDDINPDMPNTDVTVVIGAN
;
A
#
# COMPACT_ATOMS: atom_id res chain seq x y z
N MET A 1 -29.65 -2.48 -35.42
CA MET A 1 -29.16 -2.23 -34.04
C MET A 1 -28.97 -0.74 -33.82
N ASP A 2 -28.35 -0.03 -34.76
CA ASP A 2 -28.18 1.43 -34.71
C ASP A 2 -29.49 2.25 -34.63
N THR A 3 -30.59 1.76 -35.21
CA THR A 3 -31.88 2.46 -35.27
C THR A 3 -32.70 2.43 -33.97
N TYR A 4 -32.44 1.47 -33.08
CA TYR A 4 -33.15 1.39 -31.79
C TYR A 4 -32.36 2.10 -30.67
N ILE A 5 -31.03 2.13 -30.76
CA ILE A 5 -30.14 2.74 -29.76
C ILE A 5 -30.24 4.28 -29.79
N THR A 6 -30.34 4.87 -30.99
CA THR A 6 -30.52 6.33 -31.17
C THR A 6 -31.85 6.87 -30.64
N GLN A 7 -32.91 6.04 -30.52
CA GLN A 7 -34.19 6.48 -29.97
C GLN A 7 -34.17 6.69 -28.44
N ILE A 8 -33.14 6.20 -27.76
CA ILE A 8 -32.94 6.31 -26.30
C ILE A 8 -31.89 7.40 -25.97
N GLY A 9 -31.34 8.08 -26.98
CA GLY A 9 -30.32 9.11 -26.80
C GLY A 9 -28.91 8.57 -26.45
N VAL A 10 -28.70 7.26 -26.56
CA VAL A 10 -27.40 6.61 -26.34
C VAL A 10 -26.72 6.39 -27.70
N THR A 11 -25.42 6.63 -27.81
CA THR A 11 -24.65 6.33 -29.03
C THR A 11 -23.88 5.01 -28.92
N THR A 12 -23.50 4.42 -30.05
CA THR A 12 -22.60 3.26 -30.06
C THR A 12 -21.26 3.57 -29.38
N GLY A 13 -20.80 4.83 -29.43
CA GLY A 13 -19.60 5.29 -28.73
C GLY A 13 -19.74 5.20 -27.21
N ASP A 14 -20.90 5.61 -26.67
CA ASP A 14 -21.19 5.54 -25.23
C ASP A 14 -21.21 4.09 -24.73
N VAL A 15 -21.83 3.19 -25.49
CA VAL A 15 -21.85 1.75 -25.15
C VAL A 15 -20.44 1.16 -25.12
N ILE A 16 -19.61 1.49 -26.12
CA ILE A 16 -18.21 1.01 -26.17
C ILE A 16 -17.42 1.60 -25.00
N LEU A 17 -17.65 2.87 -24.65
CA LEU A 17 -17.00 3.54 -23.53
C LEU A 17 -17.34 2.85 -22.20
N GLU A 18 -18.62 2.66 -21.90
CA GLU A 18 -19.06 1.98 -20.66
C GLU A 18 -18.53 0.54 -20.58
N PHE A 19 -18.59 -0.21 -21.68
CA PHE A 19 -18.06 -1.56 -21.74
C PHE A 19 -16.55 -1.58 -21.52
N SER A 20 -15.82 -0.60 -22.07
CA SER A 20 -14.38 -0.46 -21.84
C SER A 20 -14.04 -0.18 -20.38
N TYR A 21 -14.86 0.60 -19.67
CA TYR A 21 -14.70 0.83 -18.24
C TYR A 21 -14.92 -0.42 -17.42
N LEU A 22 -15.95 -1.21 -17.77
CA LEU A 22 -16.20 -2.50 -17.14
C LEU A 22 -15.04 -3.47 -17.35
N VAL A 23 -14.53 -3.57 -18.59
CA VAL A 23 -13.37 -4.41 -18.92
C VAL A 23 -12.14 -3.94 -18.14
N ALA A 24 -11.86 -2.64 -18.12
CA ALA A 24 -10.75 -2.06 -17.35
C ALA A 24 -10.86 -2.40 -15.86
N ALA A 25 -12.05 -2.31 -15.26
CA ALA A 25 -12.29 -2.66 -13.87
C ALA A 25 -12.02 -4.14 -13.59
N ILE A 26 -12.46 -5.05 -14.47
CA ILE A 26 -12.15 -6.49 -14.37
C ILE A 26 -10.63 -6.72 -14.45
N MET A 27 -9.94 -6.01 -15.35
CA MET A 27 -8.49 -6.11 -15.49
C MET A 27 -7.75 -5.61 -14.24
N PHE A 28 -8.27 -4.57 -13.55
CA PHE A 28 -7.73 -4.16 -12.24
C PHE A 28 -7.88 -5.24 -11.18
N VAL A 29 -9.03 -5.90 -11.11
CA VAL A 29 -9.26 -7.02 -10.16
C VAL A 29 -8.31 -8.18 -10.43
N ILE A 30 -8.19 -8.59 -11.70
CA ILE A 30 -7.26 -9.65 -12.10
C ILE A 30 -5.81 -9.23 -11.79
N GLY A 31 -5.46 -7.98 -12.09
CA GLY A 31 -4.15 -7.41 -11.80
C GLY A 31 -3.80 -7.49 -10.32
N LEU A 32 -4.68 -7.02 -9.44
CA LEU A 32 -4.52 -7.09 -7.98
C LEU A 32 -4.41 -8.53 -7.47
N LYS A 33 -5.24 -9.44 -7.98
CA LYS A 33 -5.19 -10.87 -7.62
C LYS A 33 -3.85 -11.52 -7.98
N PHE A 34 -3.28 -11.18 -9.12
CA PHE A 34 -1.96 -11.70 -9.49
C PHE A 34 -0.82 -11.01 -8.73
N MET A 35 -0.99 -9.76 -8.29
CA MET A 35 -0.01 -9.06 -7.44
C MET A 35 0.07 -9.60 -6.01
N SER A 36 -0.93 -10.33 -5.52
CA SER A 36 -0.87 -10.96 -4.20
C SER A 36 -0.01 -12.23 -4.12
N HIS A 37 0.48 -12.74 -5.26
CA HIS A 37 1.34 -13.92 -5.32
C HIS A 37 2.66 -13.58 -6.03
N PRO A 38 3.84 -13.88 -5.43
CA PRO A 38 5.12 -13.45 -6.01
C PRO A 38 5.37 -13.96 -7.43
N GLU A 39 5.00 -15.22 -7.74
CA GLU A 39 5.18 -15.83 -9.06
C GLU A 39 4.41 -15.10 -10.18
N THR A 40 3.25 -14.53 -9.86
CA THR A 40 2.37 -13.87 -10.83
C THR A 40 2.42 -12.34 -10.75
N ALA A 41 3.16 -11.76 -9.80
CA ALA A 41 3.13 -10.33 -9.52
C ALA A 41 3.46 -9.45 -10.74
N ARG A 42 4.46 -9.85 -11.54
CA ARG A 42 4.81 -9.16 -12.78
C ARG A 42 3.68 -9.18 -13.81
N LYS A 43 2.97 -10.30 -13.95
CA LYS A 43 1.80 -10.42 -14.83
C LYS A 43 0.68 -9.51 -14.33
N GLY A 44 0.44 -9.49 -13.02
CA GLY A 44 -0.58 -8.64 -12.41
C GLY A 44 -0.40 -7.16 -12.71
N ASN A 45 0.84 -6.67 -12.63
CA ASN A 45 1.15 -5.28 -12.99
C ASN A 45 0.82 -4.96 -14.47
N ILE A 46 1.08 -5.90 -15.39
CA ILE A 46 0.75 -5.72 -16.81
C ILE A 46 -0.76 -5.65 -17.02
N TRP A 47 -1.54 -6.53 -16.37
CA TRP A 47 -3.00 -6.50 -16.43
C TRP A 47 -3.58 -5.16 -15.97
N ALA A 48 -3.09 -4.63 -14.84
CA ALA A 48 -3.50 -3.33 -14.35
C ALA A 48 -3.12 -2.19 -15.32
N ALA A 49 -1.89 -2.21 -15.88
CA ALA A 49 -1.44 -1.20 -16.82
C ALA A 49 -2.26 -1.17 -18.12
N VAL A 50 -2.60 -2.34 -18.68
CA VAL A 50 -3.44 -2.43 -19.88
C VAL A 50 -4.87 -1.99 -19.59
N GLY A 51 -5.43 -2.34 -18.42
CA GLY A 51 -6.75 -1.85 -18.00
C GLY A 51 -6.82 -0.33 -17.91
N MET A 52 -5.81 0.30 -17.29
CA MET A 52 -5.70 1.76 -17.23
C MET A 52 -5.56 2.37 -18.63
N GLY A 53 -4.68 1.81 -19.48
CA GLY A 53 -4.50 2.27 -20.85
C GLY A 53 -5.78 2.20 -21.68
N LEU A 54 -6.56 1.13 -21.54
CA LEU A 54 -7.85 0.97 -22.20
C LEU A 54 -8.81 2.09 -21.80
N ALA A 55 -9.03 2.31 -20.50
CA ALA A 55 -9.94 3.35 -20.01
C ALA A 55 -9.51 4.76 -20.44
N MET A 56 -8.21 5.06 -20.39
CA MET A 56 -7.69 6.37 -20.82
C MET A 56 -7.92 6.61 -22.32
N VAL A 57 -7.61 5.61 -23.16
CA VAL A 57 -7.75 5.72 -24.62
C VAL A 57 -9.22 5.88 -25.00
N THR A 58 -10.12 5.04 -24.45
CA THR A 58 -11.54 5.15 -24.79
C THR A 58 -12.16 6.45 -24.28
N THR A 59 -11.77 6.94 -23.11
CA THR A 59 -12.21 8.27 -22.62
C THR A 59 -11.79 9.37 -23.60
N LEU A 60 -10.53 9.36 -24.07
CA LEU A 60 -10.02 10.41 -24.96
C LEU A 60 -10.75 10.48 -26.30
N PHE A 61 -11.15 9.33 -26.86
CA PHE A 61 -11.72 9.26 -28.21
C PHE A 61 -13.25 9.15 -28.26
N LEU A 62 -13.87 8.57 -27.23
CA LEU A 62 -15.30 8.24 -27.24
C LEU A 62 -16.13 9.07 -26.26
N HIS A 63 -15.50 9.75 -25.29
CA HIS A 63 -16.24 10.62 -24.40
C HIS A 63 -16.83 11.81 -25.17
N SER A 64 -18.13 12.02 -24.96
CA SER A 64 -18.92 13.06 -25.58
C SER A 64 -19.89 13.64 -24.56
N GLU A 65 -19.97 14.96 -24.51
CA GLU A 65 -20.90 15.70 -23.65
C GLU A 65 -21.84 16.49 -24.56
N ASN A 66 -23.16 16.31 -24.41
CA ASN A 66 -24.19 16.95 -25.25
C ASN A 66 -23.99 16.75 -26.78
N GLY A 67 -23.44 15.59 -27.17
CA GLY A 67 -23.16 15.25 -28.58
C GLY A 67 -21.88 15.88 -29.15
N HIS A 68 -21.11 16.59 -28.32
CA HIS A 68 -19.82 17.13 -28.69
C HIS A 68 -18.69 16.29 -28.06
N THR A 69 -17.83 15.76 -28.91
CA THR A 69 -16.58 15.13 -28.46
C THR A 69 -15.58 16.18 -28.00
N ILE A 70 -14.54 15.74 -27.30
CA ILE A 70 -13.44 16.59 -26.86
C ILE A 70 -12.87 17.35 -28.08
N SER A 71 -12.94 18.69 -28.02
CA SER A 71 -12.37 19.55 -29.06
C SER A 71 -10.91 19.22 -29.32
N LEU A 72 -10.46 19.26 -30.59
CA LEU A 72 -9.09 18.95 -30.99
C LEU A 72 -8.06 19.70 -30.14
N THR A 73 -8.31 20.97 -29.83
CA THR A 73 -7.45 21.80 -28.98
C THR A 73 -7.30 21.20 -27.57
N ASN A 74 -8.42 20.82 -26.94
CA ASN A 74 -8.41 20.21 -25.61
C ASN A 74 -7.79 18.80 -25.64
N GLY A 75 -8.04 18.04 -26.72
CA GLY A 75 -7.40 16.74 -26.93
C GLY A 75 -5.87 16.84 -27.00
N ILE A 76 -5.34 17.85 -27.70
CA ILE A 76 -3.89 18.12 -27.75
C ILE A 76 -3.35 18.47 -26.36
N VAL A 77 -4.07 19.30 -25.59
CA VAL A 77 -3.67 19.65 -24.21
C VAL A 77 -3.63 18.41 -23.32
N VAL A 78 -4.65 17.55 -23.38
CA VAL A 78 -4.71 16.30 -22.60
C VAL A 78 -3.54 15.38 -22.96
N VAL A 79 -3.30 15.14 -24.26
CA VAL A 79 -2.19 14.29 -24.72
C VAL A 79 -0.84 14.87 -24.31
N ALA A 80 -0.64 16.19 -24.45
CA ALA A 80 0.58 16.86 -24.04
C ALA A 80 0.84 16.72 -22.53
N ALA A 81 -0.21 16.88 -21.71
CA ALA A 81 -0.12 16.71 -20.26
C ALA A 81 0.22 15.26 -19.87
N ILE A 82 -0.42 14.26 -20.51
CA ILE A 82 -0.13 12.83 -20.29
C ILE A 82 1.32 12.51 -20.68
N VAL A 83 1.79 12.97 -21.84
CA VAL A 83 3.16 12.75 -22.32
C VAL A 83 4.16 13.39 -21.37
N PHE A 84 3.94 14.65 -20.98
CA PHE A 84 4.81 15.36 -20.04
C PHE A 84 4.89 14.64 -18.69
N GLY A 85 3.74 14.30 -18.10
CA GLY A 85 3.68 13.58 -16.82
C GLY A 85 4.33 12.19 -16.88
N SER A 86 4.11 11.46 -17.98
CA SER A 86 4.70 10.13 -18.19
C SER A 86 6.22 10.18 -18.31
N ILE A 87 6.75 11.13 -19.09
CA ILE A 87 8.20 11.33 -19.24
C ILE A 87 8.82 11.69 -17.90
N LEU A 88 8.24 12.66 -17.19
CA LEU A 88 8.74 13.09 -15.88
C LEU A 88 8.71 11.94 -14.87
N GLY A 89 7.61 11.18 -14.83
CA GLY A 89 7.45 10.01 -13.98
C GLY A 89 8.50 8.93 -14.26
N ILE A 90 8.74 8.61 -15.54
CA ILE A 90 9.77 7.63 -15.96
C ILE A 90 11.17 8.09 -15.55
N ILE A 91 11.50 9.37 -15.75
CA ILE A 91 12.81 9.92 -15.38
C ILE A 91 13.01 9.81 -13.86
N ILE A 92 12.02 10.19 -13.06
CA ILE A 92 12.10 10.12 -11.60
C ILE A 92 12.22 8.66 -11.16
N ALA A 93 11.34 7.77 -11.64
CA ALA A 93 11.32 6.36 -11.25
C ALA A 93 12.63 5.62 -11.58
N ARG A 94 13.31 5.97 -12.68
CA ARG A 94 14.59 5.34 -13.07
C ARG A 94 15.81 5.91 -12.33
N ARG A 95 15.71 7.10 -11.72
CA ARG A 95 16.84 7.76 -11.04
C ARG A 95 16.86 7.53 -9.54
N VAL A 96 15.73 7.19 -8.92
CA VAL A 96 15.65 6.95 -7.47
C VAL A 96 16.31 5.61 -7.12
N LYS A 97 17.12 5.61 -6.05
CA LYS A 97 17.76 4.39 -5.52
C LYS A 97 16.72 3.48 -4.88
N MET A 98 16.93 2.16 -4.94
CA MET A 98 16.01 1.18 -4.33
C MET A 98 15.81 1.37 -2.82
N THR A 99 16.83 1.89 -2.11
CA THR A 99 16.72 2.23 -0.67
C THR A 99 15.77 3.40 -0.39
N ALA A 100 15.50 4.23 -1.41
CA ALA A 100 14.58 5.36 -1.38
C ALA A 100 13.25 5.03 -2.09
N MET A 101 12.89 3.75 -2.22
CA MET A 101 11.60 3.38 -2.81
C MET A 101 10.40 3.89 -1.99
N PRO A 102 10.39 3.84 -0.64
CA PRO A 102 9.24 4.28 0.15
C PRO A 102 8.87 5.75 -0.07
N GLN A 103 9.84 6.65 -0.17
CA GLN A 103 9.58 8.08 -0.42
C GLN A 103 9.05 8.31 -1.84
N LEU A 104 9.52 7.55 -2.84
CA LEU A 104 8.97 7.63 -4.20
C LEU A 104 7.49 7.21 -4.24
N VAL A 105 7.13 6.14 -3.53
CA VAL A 105 5.72 5.70 -3.40
C VAL A 105 4.87 6.80 -2.76
N SER A 106 5.37 7.43 -1.70
CA SER A 106 4.71 8.58 -1.07
C SER A 106 4.51 9.74 -2.06
N LEU A 107 5.54 10.09 -2.84
CA LEU A 107 5.44 11.16 -3.83
C LEU A 107 4.39 10.87 -4.91
N PHE A 108 4.37 9.66 -5.47
CA PHE A 108 3.35 9.28 -6.45
C PHE A 108 1.94 9.27 -5.84
N ASN A 109 1.80 8.81 -4.59
CA ASN A 109 0.53 8.90 -3.89
C ASN A 109 0.06 10.36 -3.73
N ALA A 110 0.98 11.27 -3.42
CA ALA A 110 0.69 12.69 -3.32
C ALA A 110 0.09 13.24 -4.64
N THR A 111 0.70 12.89 -5.77
CA THR A 111 0.20 13.34 -7.09
C THR A 111 -1.21 12.82 -7.40
N GLY A 112 -1.53 11.59 -6.99
CA GLY A 112 -2.88 11.04 -7.12
C GLY A 112 -3.90 11.79 -6.26
N GLY A 113 -3.57 12.06 -4.99
CA GLY A 113 -4.42 12.85 -4.10
C GLY A 113 -4.67 14.27 -4.63
N ALA A 114 -3.62 14.91 -5.17
CA ALA A 114 -3.73 16.23 -5.78
C ALA A 114 -4.64 16.21 -7.02
N ALA A 115 -4.54 15.20 -7.88
CA ALA A 115 -5.40 15.06 -9.05
C ALA A 115 -6.89 14.94 -8.64
N SER A 116 -7.21 14.08 -7.66
CA SER A 116 -8.58 13.95 -7.15
C SER A 116 -9.10 15.23 -6.49
N ALA A 117 -8.24 15.93 -5.74
CA ALA A 117 -8.61 17.20 -5.12
C ALA A 117 -8.89 18.30 -6.16
N LEU A 118 -8.06 18.40 -7.21
CA LEU A 118 -8.25 19.38 -8.28
C LEU A 118 -9.51 19.10 -9.09
N VAL A 119 -9.79 17.83 -9.39
CA VAL A 119 -11.05 17.40 -10.02
C VAL A 119 -12.24 17.85 -9.17
N ALA A 120 -12.23 17.56 -7.87
CA ALA A 120 -13.31 17.95 -6.98
C ALA A 120 -13.46 19.48 -6.84
N LEU A 121 -12.35 20.22 -6.81
CA LEU A 121 -12.37 21.68 -6.72
C LEU A 121 -12.98 22.32 -7.97
N MET A 122 -12.63 21.79 -9.15
CA MET A 122 -13.20 22.20 -10.44
C MET A 122 -14.69 21.89 -10.49
N GLU A 123 -15.10 20.67 -10.13
CA GLU A 123 -16.50 20.26 -10.17
C GLU A 123 -17.37 21.00 -9.15
N TYR A 124 -16.85 21.30 -7.96
CA TYR A 124 -17.64 22.05 -6.98
C TYR A 124 -17.95 23.47 -7.43
N SER A 125 -17.16 24.01 -8.36
CA SER A 125 -17.41 25.32 -8.98
C SER A 125 -18.36 25.23 -10.19
N ASN A 126 -18.75 24.02 -10.60
CA ASN A 126 -19.71 23.79 -11.68
C ASN A 126 -21.15 23.94 -11.14
N PRO A 127 -21.98 24.83 -11.71
CA PRO A 127 -23.38 24.99 -11.31
C PRO A 127 -24.24 23.72 -11.49
N GLU A 128 -23.82 22.82 -12.38
CA GLU A 128 -24.54 21.57 -12.68
C GLU A 128 -24.14 20.41 -11.75
N ASN A 129 -23.30 20.67 -10.75
CA ASN A 129 -22.84 19.64 -9.82
C ASN A 129 -24.01 19.05 -9.01
N SER A 130 -24.42 17.85 -9.38
CA SER A 130 -25.50 17.10 -8.74
C SER A 130 -25.06 16.35 -7.47
N SER A 131 -23.75 16.28 -7.19
CA SER A 131 -23.14 15.43 -6.17
C SER A 131 -22.22 16.24 -5.24
N ALA A 132 -22.74 17.33 -4.68
CA ALA A 132 -21.98 18.26 -3.84
C ALA A 132 -21.26 17.59 -2.65
N LEU A 133 -21.91 16.67 -1.94
CA LEU A 133 -21.30 15.95 -0.81
C LEU A 133 -20.10 15.11 -1.25
N VAL A 134 -20.26 14.30 -2.31
CA VAL A 134 -19.20 13.45 -2.87
C VAL A 134 -18.03 14.31 -3.33
N THR A 135 -18.34 15.45 -3.96
CA THR A 135 -17.35 16.41 -4.43
C THR A 135 -16.55 17.00 -3.27
N LEU A 136 -17.22 17.52 -2.23
CA LEU A 136 -16.53 18.09 -1.07
C LEU A 136 -15.70 17.05 -0.30
N LEU A 137 -16.19 15.82 -0.17
CA LEU A 137 -15.41 14.72 0.43
C LEU A 137 -14.19 14.36 -0.43
N GLY A 138 -14.34 14.30 -1.76
CA GLY A 138 -13.22 14.09 -2.69
C GLY A 138 -12.15 15.18 -2.56
N LEU A 139 -12.58 16.44 -2.44
CA LEU A 139 -11.70 17.59 -2.20
C LEU A 139 -10.92 17.42 -0.90
N ILE A 140 -11.61 17.17 0.21
CA ILE A 140 -10.99 17.04 1.54
C ILE A 140 -10.02 15.85 1.57
N ILE A 141 -10.50 14.66 1.21
CA ILE A 141 -9.70 13.42 1.32
C ILE A 141 -8.49 13.48 0.37
N GLY A 142 -8.68 13.92 -0.87
CA GLY A 142 -7.58 14.07 -1.84
C GLY A 142 -6.53 15.07 -1.37
N THR A 143 -6.96 16.19 -0.79
CA THR A 143 -6.06 17.24 -0.29
C THR A 143 -5.26 16.79 0.93
N ILE A 144 -5.90 16.07 1.85
CA ILE A 144 -5.23 15.47 3.01
C ILE A 144 -4.21 14.42 2.55
N ALA A 145 -4.59 13.57 1.60
CA ALA A 145 -3.70 12.57 1.02
C ALA A 145 -2.49 13.22 0.33
N PHE A 146 -2.70 14.30 -0.44
CA PHE A 146 -1.62 15.07 -1.07
C PHE A 146 -0.65 15.65 -0.04
N SER A 147 -1.14 16.52 0.83
CA SER A 147 -0.31 17.25 1.79
C SER A 147 0.38 16.32 2.79
N GLY A 148 -0.34 15.31 3.30
CA GLY A 148 0.24 14.29 4.17
C GLY A 148 1.34 13.48 3.49
N SER A 149 1.14 13.10 2.22
CA SER A 149 2.14 12.31 1.48
C SER A 149 3.38 13.14 1.14
N MET A 150 3.24 14.45 0.94
CA MET A 150 4.37 15.36 0.79
C MET A 150 5.20 15.48 2.08
N VAL A 151 4.54 15.54 3.25
CA VAL A 151 5.24 15.52 4.55
C VAL A 151 5.93 14.17 4.77
N ALA A 152 5.25 13.06 4.50
CA ALA A 152 5.84 11.73 4.63
C ALA A 152 7.06 11.54 3.71
N TYR A 153 6.99 12.05 2.47
CA TYR A 153 8.13 12.11 1.56
C TYR A 153 9.29 12.92 2.17
N GLY A 154 9.02 14.13 2.65
CA GLY A 154 10.03 15.01 3.24
C GLY A 154 10.68 14.43 4.50
N LYS A 155 9.93 13.68 5.31
CA LYS A 155 10.45 13.00 6.51
C LYS A 155 11.40 11.86 6.15
N LEU A 156 11.02 11.02 5.19
CA LEU A 156 11.88 9.92 4.73
C LEU A 156 13.15 10.41 4.02
N ASP A 157 13.07 11.55 3.34
CA ASP A 157 14.21 12.19 2.69
C ASP A 157 15.07 13.03 3.68
N GLY A 158 14.72 13.04 4.97
CA GLY A 158 15.43 13.76 6.03
C GLY A 158 15.31 15.28 5.99
N LYS A 159 14.43 15.83 5.15
CA LYS A 159 14.21 17.28 4.97
C LYS A 159 13.19 17.87 5.95
N VAL A 160 12.32 17.03 6.51
CA VAL A 160 11.26 17.43 7.44
C VAL A 160 11.45 16.68 8.76
N GLY A 161 11.44 17.42 9.87
CA GLY A 161 11.52 16.86 11.22
C GLY A 161 10.17 16.43 11.79
N ASP A 162 10.20 15.83 12.97
CA ASP A 162 9.01 15.42 13.72
C ASP A 162 8.59 16.51 14.73
N ILE A 163 7.28 16.68 14.95
CA ILE A 163 6.74 17.54 16.03
C ILE A 163 5.96 16.65 17.00
N PHE A 164 6.67 16.11 18.00
CA PHE A 164 6.08 15.34 19.08
C PHE A 164 5.58 16.26 20.20
N ALA A 165 4.37 16.80 20.05
CA ALA A 165 3.78 17.65 21.09
C ALA A 165 2.30 17.33 21.28
N LYS A 166 1.85 17.21 22.53
CA LYS A 166 0.45 16.84 22.86
C LYS A 166 -0.58 17.83 22.27
N TRP A 167 -0.20 19.09 22.05
CA TRP A 167 -1.10 20.09 21.46
C TRP A 167 -1.45 19.77 20.00
N THR A 168 -0.61 19.01 19.28
CA THR A 168 -0.88 18.66 17.86
C THR A 168 -2.13 17.79 17.74
N THR A 169 -2.38 16.89 18.70
CA THR A 169 -3.61 16.08 18.73
C THR A 169 -4.85 16.95 18.87
N TYR A 170 -4.85 17.88 19.82
CA TYR A 170 -5.97 18.81 20.02
C TYR A 170 -6.16 19.74 18.83
N PHE A 171 -5.06 20.22 18.23
CA PHE A 171 -5.09 21.06 17.04
C PHE A 171 -5.64 20.32 15.82
N ASN A 172 -5.23 19.07 15.62
CA ASN A 172 -5.77 18.22 14.56
C ASN A 172 -7.26 17.97 14.75
N LEU A 173 -7.71 17.64 15.97
CA LEU A 173 -9.14 17.46 16.25
C LEU A 173 -9.94 18.75 16.02
N PHE A 174 -9.39 19.90 16.41
CA PHE A 174 -10.00 21.20 16.15
C PHE A 174 -10.10 21.49 14.64
N LEU A 175 -9.02 21.30 13.89
CA LEU A 175 -9.03 21.48 12.43
C LEU A 175 -10.03 20.55 11.75
N LEU A 176 -10.09 19.28 12.16
CA LEU A 176 -11.05 18.32 11.62
C LEU A 176 -12.50 18.78 11.89
N PHE A 177 -12.78 19.28 13.09
CA PHE A 177 -14.08 19.85 13.43
C PHE A 177 -14.41 21.07 12.56
N VAL A 178 -13.46 21.99 12.35
CA VAL A 178 -13.67 23.17 11.49
C VAL A 178 -13.92 22.77 10.04
N ILE A 179 -13.17 21.80 9.51
CA ILE A 179 -13.37 21.25 8.15
C ILE A 179 -14.78 20.65 8.03
N ALA A 180 -15.20 19.83 9.00
CA ALA A 180 -16.51 19.21 9.01
C ALA A 180 -17.63 20.26 9.11
N ALA A 181 -17.49 21.25 10.00
CA ALA A 181 -18.46 22.33 10.15
C ALA A 181 -18.58 23.19 8.88
N LEU A 182 -17.45 23.54 8.25
CA LEU A 182 -17.45 24.27 6.98
C LEU A 182 -18.09 23.45 5.85
N THR A 183 -17.85 22.14 5.81
CA THR A 183 -18.48 21.24 4.84
C THR A 183 -19.99 21.20 5.01
N ILE A 184 -20.47 21.06 6.26
CA ILE A 184 -21.90 21.10 6.56
C ILE A 184 -22.50 22.46 6.20
N TYR A 185 -21.80 23.55 6.49
CA TYR A 185 -22.23 24.90 6.12
C TYR A 185 -22.40 25.05 4.61
N LEU A 186 -21.40 24.63 3.82
CA LEU A 186 -21.44 24.62 2.35
C LEU A 186 -22.56 23.74 1.75
N LEU A 187 -23.07 22.76 2.50
CA LEU A 187 -24.16 21.88 2.07
C LEU A 187 -25.54 22.34 2.54
N ALA A 188 -25.60 23.05 3.67
CA ALA A 188 -26.85 23.43 4.32
C ALA A 188 -27.40 24.78 3.83
N PHE A 189 -26.55 25.63 3.26
CA PHE A 189 -26.91 26.97 2.83
C PHE A 189 -26.60 27.18 1.36
N ASP A 190 -27.52 27.84 0.67
CA ASP A 190 -27.28 28.33 -0.68
C ASP A 190 -26.37 29.56 -0.62
N HIS A 191 -25.35 29.55 -1.47
CA HIS A 191 -24.37 30.63 -1.59
C HIS A 191 -24.38 31.16 -3.01
N ASP A 192 -24.08 32.44 -3.17
CA ASP A 192 -23.77 32.95 -4.51
C ASP A 192 -22.49 32.25 -5.04
N PRO A 193 -22.34 32.12 -6.38
CA PRO A 193 -21.22 31.37 -6.95
C PRO A 193 -19.84 31.87 -6.51
N ALA A 194 -19.66 33.18 -6.30
CA ALA A 194 -18.38 33.73 -5.89
C ALA A 194 -18.03 33.35 -4.44
N THR A 195 -19.01 33.41 -3.53
CA THR A 195 -18.85 32.93 -2.16
C THR A 195 -18.60 31.42 -2.11
N GLN A 196 -19.34 30.63 -2.88
CA GLN A 196 -19.16 29.17 -2.95
C GLN A 196 -17.74 28.78 -3.37
N THR A 197 -17.24 29.40 -4.45
CA THR A 197 -15.85 29.19 -4.90
C THR A 197 -14.85 29.64 -3.85
N THR A 198 -15.05 30.80 -3.22
CA THR A 198 -14.14 31.29 -2.17
C THR A 198 -14.06 30.33 -0.99
N LEU A 199 -15.21 29.85 -0.51
CA LEU A 199 -15.29 28.92 0.61
C LEU A 199 -14.71 27.53 0.28
N SER A 200 -14.79 27.07 -0.97
CA SER A 200 -14.14 25.83 -1.39
C SER A 200 -12.60 25.95 -1.41
N TYR A 201 -12.05 27.10 -1.76
CA TYR A 201 -10.61 27.38 -1.59
C TYR A 201 -10.21 27.48 -0.11
N VAL A 202 -11.05 28.05 0.75
CA VAL A 202 -10.81 28.05 2.20
C VAL A 202 -10.77 26.61 2.74
N LEU A 203 -11.72 25.78 2.31
CA LEU A 203 -11.77 24.35 2.66
C LEU A 203 -10.51 23.61 2.18
N LEU A 204 -10.07 23.86 0.94
CA LEU A 204 -8.81 23.34 0.39
C LEU A 204 -7.61 23.70 1.29
N VAL A 205 -7.46 24.98 1.65
CA VAL A 205 -6.35 25.43 2.51
C VAL A 205 -6.40 24.79 3.89
N LEU A 206 -7.58 24.68 4.50
CA LEU A 206 -7.74 24.00 5.79
C LEU A 206 -7.37 22.51 5.70
N ALA A 207 -7.80 21.82 4.63
CA ALA A 207 -7.47 20.43 4.39
C ALA A 207 -5.96 20.22 4.13
N LEU A 208 -5.29 21.17 3.45
CA LEU A 208 -3.83 21.16 3.28
C LEU A 208 -3.12 21.26 4.65
N ILE A 209 -3.53 22.22 5.48
CA ILE A 209 -2.95 22.40 6.82
C ILE A 209 -3.19 21.15 7.66
N TYR A 210 -4.40 20.59 7.62
CA TYR A 210 -4.72 19.37 8.35
C TYR A 210 -3.88 18.20 7.89
N GLY A 211 -3.72 17.94 6.59
CA GLY A 211 -2.91 16.82 6.12
C GLY A 211 -1.42 16.96 6.49
N VAL A 212 -0.88 18.18 6.51
CA VAL A 212 0.46 18.43 7.08
C VAL A 212 0.48 18.04 8.55
N MET A 213 -0.38 18.64 9.37
CA MET A 213 -0.40 18.46 10.83
C MET A 213 -0.80 17.04 11.26
N PHE A 214 -1.52 16.31 10.42
CA PHE A 214 -1.86 14.90 10.62
C PHE A 214 -0.62 14.01 10.61
N VAL A 215 0.37 14.28 9.74
CA VAL A 215 1.58 13.45 9.60
C VAL A 215 2.73 13.94 10.50
N MET A 216 2.78 15.22 10.86
CA MET A 216 3.84 15.80 11.69
C MET A 216 4.11 15.09 13.04
N PRO A 217 3.12 14.61 13.81
CA PRO A 217 3.37 13.93 15.09
C PRO A 217 3.77 12.46 14.95
N ILE A 218 3.71 11.89 13.73
CA ILE A 218 4.04 10.49 13.49
C ILE A 218 5.53 10.35 13.23
N GLY A 219 6.21 9.41 13.88
CA GLY A 219 7.66 9.26 13.76
C GLY A 219 8.11 8.56 12.46
N GLY A 220 9.35 8.80 12.05
CA GLY A 220 9.96 8.22 10.85
C GLY A 220 9.83 6.68 10.73
N ALA A 221 9.93 5.96 11.85
CA ALA A 221 9.82 4.50 11.88
C ALA A 221 8.42 3.99 11.48
N ASP A 222 7.38 4.78 11.68
CA ASP A 222 5.99 4.43 11.36
C ASP A 222 5.54 4.96 10.00
N MET A 223 6.39 5.70 9.29
CA MET A 223 6.08 6.28 7.98
C MET A 223 5.57 5.27 6.96
N PRO A 224 6.05 4.01 6.88
CA PRO A 224 5.49 3.04 5.94
C PRO A 224 3.99 2.79 6.16
N VAL A 225 3.53 2.75 7.41
CA VAL A 225 2.11 2.59 7.75
C VAL A 225 1.32 3.83 7.33
N VAL A 226 1.86 5.02 7.59
CA VAL A 226 1.24 6.30 7.19
C VAL A 226 1.09 6.38 5.68
N ILE A 227 2.12 6.00 4.92
CA ILE A 227 2.07 6.00 3.45
C ILE A 227 0.98 5.05 2.96
N SER A 228 0.86 3.86 3.56
CA SER A 228 -0.20 2.91 3.22
C SER A 228 -1.61 3.46 3.53
N LEU A 229 -1.77 4.13 4.67
CA LEU A 229 -3.01 4.79 5.05
C LEU A 229 -3.38 5.92 4.08
N LEU A 230 -2.42 6.78 3.74
CA LEU A 230 -2.63 7.87 2.78
C LEU A 230 -2.91 7.32 1.37
N ASN A 231 -2.35 6.16 1.01
CA ASN A 231 -2.67 5.47 -0.24
C ASN A 231 -4.11 4.95 -0.26
N SER A 232 -4.61 4.45 0.87
CA SER A 232 -6.03 4.11 1.04
C SER A 232 -6.91 5.35 0.82
N LEU A 233 -6.56 6.49 1.42
CA LEU A 233 -7.30 7.74 1.25
C LEU A 233 -7.30 8.22 -0.21
N THR A 234 -6.17 8.14 -0.92
CA THR A 234 -6.11 8.47 -2.35
C THR A 234 -7.04 7.56 -3.17
N GLY A 235 -7.11 6.27 -2.86
CA GLY A 235 -8.06 5.36 -3.49
C GLY A 235 -9.51 5.78 -3.28
N ILE A 236 -9.88 6.14 -2.05
CA ILE A 236 -11.22 6.67 -1.73
C ILE A 236 -11.50 7.98 -2.48
N ALA A 237 -10.53 8.91 -2.52
CA ALA A 237 -10.67 10.17 -3.26
C ALA A 237 -10.83 9.95 -4.78
N ALA A 238 -10.11 8.98 -5.35
CA ALA A 238 -10.27 8.58 -6.75
C ALA A 238 -11.65 7.96 -7.02
N ALA A 239 -12.20 7.18 -6.07
CA ALA A 239 -13.56 6.68 -6.18
C ALA A 239 -14.60 7.81 -6.13
N MET A 240 -14.41 8.81 -5.26
CA MET A 240 -15.27 10.01 -5.24
C MET A 240 -15.23 10.74 -6.59
N ALA A 241 -14.04 10.94 -7.17
CA ALA A 241 -13.89 11.50 -8.52
C ALA A 241 -14.58 10.63 -9.60
N GLY A 242 -14.56 9.31 -9.43
CA GLY A 242 -15.31 8.39 -10.29
C GLY A 242 -16.83 8.58 -10.16
N PHE A 243 -17.35 8.78 -8.96
CA PHE A 243 -18.77 9.07 -8.75
C PHE A 243 -19.20 10.41 -9.35
N ILE A 244 -18.34 11.44 -9.24
CA ILE A 244 -18.57 12.75 -9.85
C ILE A 244 -18.83 12.63 -11.36
N TYR A 245 -17.99 11.87 -12.07
CA TYR A 245 -18.08 11.73 -13.53
C TYR A 245 -18.79 10.45 -13.99
N HIS A 246 -19.47 9.73 -13.09
CA HIS A 246 -20.10 8.44 -13.37
C HIS A 246 -19.16 7.41 -14.05
N ASN A 247 -17.86 7.47 -13.77
CA ASN A 247 -16.85 6.62 -14.38
C ASN A 247 -16.64 5.34 -13.57
N GLN A 248 -17.17 4.22 -14.06
CA GLN A 248 -17.11 2.92 -13.38
C GLN A 248 -15.68 2.41 -13.16
N ALA A 249 -14.76 2.69 -14.08
CA ALA A 249 -13.37 2.26 -13.93
C ALA A 249 -12.68 2.99 -12.77
N MET A 250 -12.94 4.28 -12.60
CA MET A 250 -12.44 5.07 -11.48
C MET A 250 -13.09 4.69 -10.15
N ILE A 251 -14.42 4.47 -10.14
CA ILE A 251 -15.14 4.03 -8.93
C ILE A 251 -14.55 2.70 -8.44
N LEU A 252 -14.51 1.68 -9.31
CA LEU A 252 -14.03 0.36 -8.94
C LEU A 252 -12.53 0.38 -8.62
N GLY A 253 -11.71 1.02 -9.46
CA GLY A 253 -10.28 1.16 -9.22
C GLY A 253 -9.97 1.85 -7.90
N GLY A 254 -10.65 2.96 -7.61
CA GLY A 254 -10.51 3.70 -6.35
C GLY A 254 -10.93 2.90 -5.13
N ILE A 255 -12.08 2.21 -5.19
CA ILE A 255 -12.56 1.35 -4.09
C ILE A 255 -11.58 0.21 -3.81
N PHE A 256 -11.04 -0.43 -4.86
CA PHE A 256 -10.06 -1.50 -4.69
C PHE A 256 -8.76 -1.01 -4.08
N VAL A 257 -8.21 0.11 -4.55
CA VAL A 257 -7.00 0.72 -3.96
C VAL A 257 -7.25 1.16 -2.53
N GLY A 258 -8.41 1.77 -2.26
CA GLY A 258 -8.82 2.23 -0.94
C GLY A 258 -8.91 1.08 0.06
N SER A 259 -9.68 0.04 -0.28
CA SER A 259 -9.88 -1.13 0.58
C SER A 259 -8.59 -1.95 0.76
N ALA A 260 -7.84 -2.21 -0.32
CA ALA A 260 -6.57 -2.93 -0.25
C ALA A 260 -5.53 -2.15 0.58
N GLY A 261 -5.48 -0.82 0.42
CA GLY A 261 -4.62 0.05 1.23
C GLY A 261 -4.97 0.01 2.71
N ALA A 262 -6.27 0.01 3.06
CA ALA A 262 -6.71 -0.09 4.45
C ALA A 262 -6.32 -1.44 5.07
N ILE A 263 -6.54 -2.54 4.34
CA ILE A 263 -6.14 -3.88 4.77
C ILE A 263 -4.62 -3.96 4.93
N LEU A 264 -3.86 -3.46 3.95
CA LEU A 264 -2.40 -3.42 4.00
C LEU A 264 -1.90 -2.61 5.20
N THR A 265 -2.52 -1.47 5.49
CA THR A 265 -2.20 -0.64 6.66
C THR A 265 -2.35 -1.45 7.97
N LEU A 266 -3.44 -2.20 8.11
CA LEU A 266 -3.68 -3.04 9.28
C LEU A 266 -2.70 -4.21 9.37
N LEU A 267 -2.38 -4.85 8.25
CA LEU A 267 -1.38 -5.93 8.19
C LEU A 267 0.03 -5.41 8.54
N MET A 268 0.41 -4.23 8.05
CA MET A 268 1.68 -3.59 8.39
C MET A 268 1.74 -3.23 9.87
N CYS A 269 0.65 -2.70 10.45
CA CYS A 269 0.54 -2.46 11.88
C CYS A 269 0.79 -3.74 12.69
N LYS A 270 0.11 -4.84 12.31
CA LYS A 270 0.27 -6.15 12.95
C LYS A 270 1.71 -6.69 12.82
N ALA A 271 2.30 -6.61 11.64
CA ALA A 271 3.68 -7.04 11.39
C ALA A 271 4.72 -6.20 12.16
N MET A 272 4.41 -4.94 12.45
CA MET A 272 5.23 -4.06 13.28
C MET A 272 4.91 -4.15 14.78
N ASN A 273 4.00 -5.05 15.18
CA ASN A 273 3.49 -5.21 16.54
C ASN A 273 3.02 -3.88 17.18
N ARG A 274 2.32 -3.06 16.38
CA ARG A 274 1.74 -1.78 16.82
C ARG A 274 0.29 -1.67 16.36
N SER A 275 -0.57 -1.05 17.16
CA SER A 275 -1.95 -0.76 16.74
C SER A 275 -2.00 0.49 15.84
N LEU A 276 -2.98 0.55 14.94
CA LEU A 276 -3.21 1.72 14.07
C LEU A 276 -3.40 3.00 14.90
N LEU A 277 -4.11 2.91 16.03
CA LEU A 277 -4.32 4.02 16.95
C LEU A 277 -3.00 4.56 17.51
N ASN A 278 -2.08 3.67 17.90
CA ASN A 278 -0.76 4.04 18.43
C ASN A 278 0.15 4.65 17.36
N VAL A 279 -0.09 4.35 16.08
CA VAL A 279 0.63 4.96 14.96
C VAL A 279 0.09 6.37 14.66
N ILE A 280 -1.23 6.53 14.59
CA ILE A 280 -1.87 7.80 14.20
C ILE A 280 -1.79 8.86 15.30
N ILE A 281 -2.05 8.49 16.55
CA ILE A 281 -2.07 9.46 17.66
C ILE A 281 -0.64 9.80 18.14
N GLY A 282 0.34 9.02 17.69
CA GLY A 282 1.68 8.99 18.28
C GLY A 282 1.60 8.36 19.67
N ALA A 283 2.63 7.61 20.05
CA ALA A 283 2.71 7.05 21.39
C ALA A 283 2.57 8.20 22.42
N PHE A 284 1.43 8.27 23.10
CA PHE A 284 1.34 8.92 24.41
C PHE A 284 2.50 8.34 25.22
N GLY A 285 3.46 9.20 25.56
CA GLY A 285 4.81 8.82 25.96
C GLY A 285 4.91 7.46 26.65
N GLY A 286 5.75 6.59 26.08
CA GLY A 286 6.25 5.39 26.75
C GLY A 286 7.14 5.80 27.93
N GLY A 287 6.52 6.35 28.97
CA GLY A 287 7.06 6.48 30.30
C GLY A 287 6.98 5.12 30.99
N GLY A 288 7.89 4.22 30.60
CA GLY A 288 8.18 2.98 31.30
C GLY A 288 9.68 2.91 31.51
N ALA A 289 10.16 3.55 32.58
CA ALA A 289 11.47 3.25 33.13
C ALA A 289 11.37 1.94 33.93
N GLY A 290 12.30 1.01 33.67
CA GLY A 290 12.44 -0.29 34.35
C GLY A 290 12.34 -1.44 33.34
N ALA A 291 13.23 -2.41 33.27
CA ALA A 291 14.46 -2.74 33.98
C ALA A 291 15.40 -3.42 32.95
N ASP A 292 16.69 -3.57 33.26
CA ASP A 292 17.76 -4.20 32.44
C ASP A 292 17.35 -4.65 31.03
N LYS A 293 17.68 -3.81 30.03
CA LYS A 293 17.29 -4.08 28.65
C LYS A 293 18.14 -5.22 28.10
N GLU A 294 17.50 -6.37 27.87
CA GLU A 294 17.87 -7.21 26.73
C GLU A 294 18.09 -6.30 25.51
N HIS A 295 19.24 -6.42 24.86
CA HIS A 295 19.58 -5.58 23.71
C HIS A 295 18.72 -5.98 22.50
N GLY A 296 17.57 -5.33 22.34
CA GLY A 296 16.72 -5.44 21.14
C GLY A 296 15.26 -5.75 21.43
N ALA A 297 14.41 -5.60 20.42
CA ALA A 297 13.02 -6.02 20.48
C ALA A 297 12.86 -7.35 19.73
N VAL A 298 12.23 -8.35 20.37
CA VAL A 298 11.89 -9.62 19.73
C VAL A 298 10.81 -9.38 18.68
N LYS A 299 11.02 -9.93 17.46
CA LYS A 299 10.05 -9.86 16.36
C LYS A 299 9.36 -11.19 16.17
N GLU A 300 8.05 -11.19 16.32
CA GLU A 300 7.20 -12.35 16.00
C GLU A 300 6.81 -12.32 14.51
N ILE A 301 6.81 -13.48 13.85
CA ILE A 301 6.40 -13.65 12.45
C ILE A 301 5.29 -14.69 12.35
N THR A 302 4.48 -14.63 11.30
CA THR A 302 3.42 -15.62 11.07
C THR A 302 3.96 -16.87 10.35
N LEU A 303 3.20 -17.98 10.39
CA LEU A 303 3.52 -19.20 9.62
C LEU A 303 3.60 -18.93 8.12
N SER A 304 2.78 -18.04 7.59
CA SER A 304 2.80 -17.65 6.19
C SER A 304 4.09 -16.90 5.85
N ASP A 305 4.53 -15.98 6.70
CA ASP A 305 5.79 -15.24 6.47
C ASP A 305 7.00 -16.16 6.57
N ALA A 306 7.02 -17.07 7.56
CA ALA A 306 8.07 -18.07 7.71
C ALA A 306 8.15 -18.99 6.48
N SER A 307 7.01 -19.46 5.97
CA SER A 307 6.99 -20.33 4.79
C SER A 307 7.44 -19.60 3.51
N VAL A 308 7.12 -18.31 3.36
CA VAL A 308 7.64 -17.48 2.26
C VAL A 308 9.15 -17.30 2.37
N LEU A 309 9.66 -16.92 3.56
CA LEU A 309 11.11 -16.77 3.76
C LEU A 309 11.86 -18.05 3.40
N LEU A 310 11.38 -19.21 3.86
CA LEU A 310 12.02 -20.49 3.57
C LEU A 310 11.92 -20.88 2.09
N ALA A 311 10.75 -20.68 1.46
CA ALA A 311 10.53 -21.09 0.07
C ALA A 311 11.33 -20.27 -0.96
N TYR A 312 11.73 -19.04 -0.63
CA TYR A 312 12.51 -18.15 -1.51
C TYR A 312 13.98 -18.02 -1.08
N SER A 313 14.41 -18.74 -0.04
CA SER A 313 15.83 -18.84 0.34
C SER A 313 16.58 -19.78 -0.59
N GLN A 314 17.88 -19.56 -0.79
CA GLN A 314 18.75 -20.49 -1.51
C GLN A 314 19.39 -21.49 -0.55
N LYS A 315 19.77 -21.03 0.65
CA LYS A 315 20.41 -21.86 1.68
C LYS A 315 19.74 -21.68 3.05
N VAL A 316 19.24 -22.78 3.60
CA VAL A 316 18.58 -22.83 4.92
C VAL A 316 19.36 -23.75 5.84
N VAL A 317 19.63 -23.28 7.06
CA VAL A 317 20.24 -24.09 8.12
C VAL A 317 19.24 -24.30 9.24
N ILE A 318 19.00 -25.56 9.60
CA ILE A 318 18.16 -25.92 10.75
C ILE A 318 19.08 -26.24 11.93
N VAL A 319 18.86 -25.59 13.07
CA VAL A 319 19.57 -25.81 14.33
C VAL A 319 18.63 -26.53 15.30
N PRO A 320 18.69 -27.88 15.38
CA PRO A 320 17.84 -28.65 16.27
C PRO A 320 18.38 -28.62 17.71
N GLY A 321 17.47 -28.55 18.68
CA GLY A 321 17.78 -28.72 20.09
C GLY A 321 16.88 -29.73 20.76
N TYR A 322 17.02 -29.84 22.09
CA TYR A 322 16.27 -30.83 22.87
C TYR A 322 14.75 -30.67 22.76
N GLY A 323 14.25 -29.44 22.56
CA GLY A 323 12.82 -29.19 22.37
C GLY A 323 12.23 -29.88 21.14
N LEU A 324 13.00 -30.06 20.06
CA LEU A 324 12.56 -30.82 18.88
C LEU A 324 12.29 -32.29 19.24
N ALA A 325 13.17 -32.90 20.04
CA ALA A 325 13.03 -34.27 20.50
C ALA A 325 11.86 -34.45 21.48
N VAL A 326 11.67 -33.51 22.41
CA VAL A 326 10.53 -33.53 23.35
C VAL A 326 9.19 -33.43 22.60
N ALA A 327 9.15 -32.61 21.55
CA ALA A 327 7.96 -32.44 20.71
C ALA A 327 7.76 -33.57 19.69
N GLN A 328 8.70 -34.51 19.56
CA GLN A 328 8.69 -35.55 18.52
C GLN A 328 8.57 -34.98 17.09
N ALA A 329 9.20 -33.83 16.86
CA ALA A 329 9.04 -33.06 15.62
C ALA A 329 10.05 -33.45 14.51
N GLN A 330 10.86 -34.49 14.71
CA GLN A 330 11.90 -34.91 13.75
C GLN A 330 11.36 -35.33 12.38
N PHE A 331 10.22 -36.03 12.34
CA PHE A 331 9.59 -36.43 11.08
C PHE A 331 9.05 -35.21 10.32
N ALA A 332 8.43 -34.27 11.03
CA ALA A 332 7.95 -33.01 10.44
C ALA A 332 9.12 -32.13 9.95
N ALA A 333 10.25 -32.13 10.67
CA ALA A 333 11.46 -31.44 10.23
C ALA A 333 12.03 -32.05 8.94
N ASN A 334 12.04 -33.39 8.80
CA ASN A 334 12.47 -34.02 7.55
C ASN A 334 11.47 -33.79 6.40
N GLU A 335 10.16 -33.82 6.67
CA GLU A 335 9.15 -33.48 5.67
C GLU A 335 9.34 -32.04 5.14
N LEU A 336 9.62 -31.09 6.03
CA LEU A 336 9.96 -29.72 5.66
C LEU A 336 11.22 -29.65 4.80
N VAL A 337 12.28 -30.40 5.16
CA VAL A 337 13.52 -30.47 4.37
C VAL A 337 13.24 -30.99 2.96
N GLN A 338 12.50 -32.09 2.82
CA GLN A 338 12.16 -32.66 1.52
C GLN A 338 11.33 -31.68 0.67
N LEU A 339 10.38 -30.97 1.29
CA LEU A 339 9.58 -29.97 0.60
C LEU A 339 10.44 -28.80 0.10
N LEU A 340 11.38 -28.32 0.90
CA LEU A 340 12.31 -27.24 0.51
C LEU A 340 13.27 -27.69 -0.59
N GLU A 341 13.80 -28.91 -0.50
CA GLU A 341 14.68 -29.46 -1.54
C GLU A 341 13.95 -29.70 -2.86
N SER A 342 12.67 -30.08 -2.83
CA SER A 342 11.86 -30.18 -4.05
C SER A 342 11.72 -28.84 -4.80
N LYS A 343 11.96 -27.72 -4.10
CA LYS A 343 12.01 -26.36 -4.64
C LYS A 343 13.43 -25.89 -4.99
N GLY A 344 14.45 -26.75 -4.81
CA GLY A 344 15.85 -26.46 -5.11
C GLY A 344 16.60 -25.70 -4.00
N VAL A 345 16.05 -25.64 -2.79
CA VAL A 345 16.70 -25.01 -1.63
C VAL A 345 17.73 -25.97 -1.04
N GLU A 346 18.96 -25.51 -0.79
CA GLU A 346 19.96 -26.28 -0.04
C GLU A 346 19.62 -26.23 1.46
N VAL A 347 19.37 -27.39 2.07
CA VAL A 347 19.05 -27.48 3.51
C VAL A 347 20.07 -28.34 4.24
N LYS A 348 20.64 -27.79 5.31
CA LYS A 348 21.60 -28.48 6.21
C LYS A 348 21.12 -28.42 7.65
N PHE A 349 21.49 -29.43 8.44
CA PHE A 349 21.34 -29.42 9.89
C PHE A 349 22.67 -29.05 10.54
N ALA A 350 22.65 -28.03 11.40
CA ALA A 350 23.80 -27.64 12.21
C ALA A 350 23.69 -28.30 13.58
N ILE A 351 24.50 -29.33 13.83
CA ILE A 351 24.46 -30.10 15.07
C ILE A 351 25.45 -29.50 16.07
N HIS A 352 24.93 -29.02 17.20
CA HIS A 352 25.78 -28.63 18.32
C HIS A 352 26.21 -29.89 19.10
N PRO A 353 27.50 -30.03 19.50
CA PRO A 353 28.01 -31.24 20.17
C PRO A 353 27.29 -31.68 21.45
N VAL A 354 26.57 -30.76 22.11
CA VAL A 354 25.84 -30.99 23.36
C VAL A 354 24.33 -30.80 23.19
N ALA A 355 23.83 -30.73 21.94
CA ALA A 355 22.41 -30.66 21.69
C ALA A 355 21.72 -31.96 22.13
N GLY A 356 20.81 -31.84 23.11
CA GLY A 356 20.05 -32.97 23.65
C GLY A 356 20.49 -33.38 25.06
N ARG A 357 20.30 -34.67 25.38
CA ARG A 357 20.59 -35.26 26.70
C ARG A 357 21.68 -36.33 26.71
N MET A 358 22.24 -36.65 25.54
CA MET A 358 23.37 -37.57 25.39
C MET A 358 24.23 -37.11 24.22
N PRO A 359 25.52 -37.44 24.17
CA PRO A 359 26.34 -37.18 22.99
C PRO A 359 25.71 -37.82 21.74
N GLY A 360 25.63 -37.05 20.65
CA GLY A 360 25.04 -37.51 19.38
C GLY A 360 23.52 -37.73 19.41
N HIS A 361 22.81 -37.23 20.43
CA HIS A 361 21.36 -37.41 20.56
C HIS A 361 20.63 -36.98 19.28
N MET A 362 20.95 -35.80 18.74
CA MET A 362 20.28 -35.29 17.54
C MET A 362 20.61 -36.12 16.29
N ASN A 363 21.84 -36.62 16.14
CA ASN A 363 22.23 -37.42 14.98
C ASN A 363 21.40 -38.71 14.92
N VAL A 364 21.21 -39.39 16.05
CA VAL A 364 20.40 -40.62 16.12
C VAL A 364 18.93 -40.32 15.84
N LEU A 365 18.39 -39.25 16.44
CA LEU A 365 16.99 -38.88 16.32
C LEU A 365 16.62 -38.39 14.90
N LEU A 366 17.53 -37.71 14.22
CA LEU A 366 17.35 -37.32 12.81
C LEU A 366 17.57 -38.51 11.86
N ALA A 367 18.46 -39.43 12.20
CA ALA A 367 18.60 -40.69 11.45
C ALA A 367 17.35 -41.56 11.55
N GLU A 368 16.67 -41.60 12.71
CA GLU A 368 15.36 -42.25 12.87
C GLU A 368 14.28 -41.64 11.96
N ALA A 369 14.38 -40.33 11.71
CA ALA A 369 13.50 -39.63 10.78
C ALA A 369 13.92 -39.75 9.32
N ASP A 370 14.86 -40.64 8.97
CA ASP A 370 15.42 -40.83 7.62
C ASP A 370 16.08 -39.56 7.03
N VAL A 371 16.74 -38.75 7.86
CA VAL A 371 17.59 -37.65 7.40
C VAL A 371 18.95 -38.20 6.96
N PRO A 372 19.40 -37.95 5.71
CA PRO A 372 20.72 -38.39 5.27
C PRO A 372 21.85 -37.78 6.09
N TYR A 373 22.81 -38.60 6.52
CA TYR A 373 23.99 -38.16 7.29
C TYR A 373 24.79 -37.05 6.62
N THR A 374 24.79 -36.98 5.28
CA THR A 374 25.46 -35.93 4.52
C THR A 374 24.90 -34.53 4.78
N LYS A 375 23.68 -34.43 5.33
CA LYS A 375 23.05 -33.16 5.71
C LYS A 375 23.32 -32.77 7.16
N LEU A 376 23.79 -33.72 7.98
CA LEU A 376 24.12 -33.49 9.39
C LEU A 376 25.55 -32.98 9.45
N VAL A 377 25.70 -31.67 9.64
CA VAL A 377 27.00 -31.00 9.68
C VAL A 377 27.29 -30.59 11.12
N GLU A 378 28.48 -30.95 11.60
CA GLU A 378 28.92 -30.60 12.94
C GLU A 378 29.24 -29.09 13.03
N MET A 379 29.22 -28.56 14.26
CA MET A 379 29.38 -27.13 14.55
C MET A 379 30.60 -26.50 13.88
N ASP A 380 31.77 -27.14 13.95
CA ASP A 380 33.02 -26.56 13.44
C ASP A 380 33.04 -26.46 11.91
N ASP A 381 32.34 -27.36 11.22
CA ASP A 381 32.26 -27.42 9.77
C ASP A 381 31.19 -26.48 9.20
N ILE A 382 30.09 -26.26 9.93
CA ILE A 382 29.00 -25.38 9.49
C ILE A 382 29.25 -23.90 9.82
N ASN A 383 30.02 -23.59 10.87
CA ASN A 383 30.28 -22.22 11.31
C ASN A 383 30.86 -21.31 10.21
N PRO A 384 31.84 -21.74 9.38
CA PRO A 384 32.35 -20.93 8.26
C PRO A 384 31.29 -20.66 7.17
N ASP A 385 30.27 -21.51 7.08
CA ASP A 385 29.20 -21.47 6.09
C ASP A 385 28.03 -20.56 6.50
N MET A 386 27.92 -20.20 7.79
CA MET A 386 26.83 -19.39 8.35
C MET A 386 26.70 -17.99 7.73
N PRO A 387 27.78 -17.23 7.44
CA PRO A 387 27.66 -15.92 6.76
C PRO A 387 27.03 -15.98 5.36
N ASN A 388 27.04 -17.17 4.73
CA ASN A 388 26.46 -17.42 3.41
C ASN A 388 25.09 -18.12 3.50
N THR A 389 24.49 -18.19 4.69
CA THR A 389 23.17 -18.80 4.92
C THR A 389 22.10 -17.73 4.94
N ASP A 390 21.03 -17.92 4.15
CA ASP A 390 19.95 -16.93 4.04
C ASP A 390 19.06 -16.93 5.28
N VAL A 391 18.68 -18.12 5.76
CA VAL A 391 17.78 -18.30 6.90
C VAL A 391 18.29 -19.40 7.83
N THR A 392 18.34 -19.09 9.12
CA THR A 392 18.61 -20.08 10.18
C THR A 392 17.34 -20.33 10.98
N VAL A 393 16.90 -21.59 11.03
CA VAL A 393 15.71 -22.02 11.78
C VAL A 393 16.16 -22.75 13.04
N VAL A 394 16.02 -22.08 14.19
CA VAL A 394 16.35 -22.66 15.49
C VAL A 394 15.11 -23.36 16.06
N ILE A 395 15.18 -24.68 16.30
CA ILE A 395 14.03 -25.48 16.75
C ILE A 395 14.36 -26.12 18.11
N GLY A 396 13.80 -25.55 19.18
CA GLY A 396 13.92 -26.13 20.52
C GLY A 396 15.36 -26.14 21.08
N ALA A 397 16.21 -25.25 20.59
CA ALA A 397 17.54 -24.96 21.13
C ALA A 397 17.55 -23.56 21.76
N ASN A 398 18.29 -23.40 22.85
CA ASN A 398 18.48 -22.15 23.57
C ASN A 398 19.85 -22.14 24.25
#